data_AF-B4UUJ1-F1
#
_entry.id   AF-B4UUJ1-F1
#
_cell.length_a   1.000
_cell.length_b   1.000
_cell.length_c   1.000
_cell.angle_alpha   90.00
_cell.angle_beta   90.00
_cell.angle_gamma   90.00
#
_symmetry.space_group_name_H-M   'P 1'
#
loop_
_entity.id
_entity.type
_entity.pdbx_description
1 polymer ?
#
loop_
_entity_poly.entity_id
_entity_poly.type
_entity_poly.pdbx_seq_one_letter_code
_entity_poly.pdbx_strand_id
1 'polypeptide(L)'
;QEYKGMGIETKTTESPLRKHFSLTLVGSQGIRLSWEVQHLPSLQGTNISLKAVNPSDPLAYKRQTAPFLVGQLTLGGLRPSTLYEITVEAMRAKAAILKFTEDIKTLRIAPRLVYMGEKESTVMTSGS
;
A
#
# COMPACT_ATOMS: atom_id res chain seq x y z
N GLN A 1 -48.80 9.96 -6.40
CA GLN A 1 -47.74 8.95 -6.21
C GLN A 1 -47.11 8.69 -7.55
N GLU A 2 -45.82 8.94 -7.71
CA GLU A 2 -44.99 8.33 -8.75
C GLU A 2 -43.54 8.45 -8.29
N TYR A 3 -42.93 7.31 -7.97
CA TYR A 3 -41.57 7.24 -7.44
C TYR A 3 -40.61 7.25 -8.62
N LYS A 4 -39.95 8.39 -8.85
CA LYS A 4 -38.83 8.46 -9.80
C LYS A 4 -37.59 7.95 -9.10
N GLY A 5 -37.18 6.73 -9.44
CA GLY A 5 -35.95 6.09 -8.94
C GLY A 5 -34.75 6.99 -9.15
N MET A 6 -34.22 7.53 -8.06
CA MET A 6 -32.97 8.27 -8.05
C MET A 6 -31.86 7.22 -8.07
N GLY A 7 -31.34 6.95 -9.27
CA GLY A 7 -30.14 6.16 -9.44
C GLY A 7 -29.05 6.70 -8.51
N ILE A 8 -28.50 5.82 -7.69
CA ILE A 8 -27.31 6.09 -6.91
C ILE A 8 -26.15 6.24 -7.90
N GLU A 9 -26.04 7.43 -8.47
CA GLU A 9 -24.82 7.86 -9.13
C GLU A 9 -23.76 7.91 -8.01
N THR A 10 -22.95 6.86 -7.92
CA THR A 10 -21.76 6.80 -7.07
C THR A 10 -20.76 7.77 -7.67
N LYS A 11 -21.04 9.06 -7.51
CA LYS A 11 -20.07 10.12 -7.70
C LYS A 11 -19.09 9.98 -6.56
N THR A 12 -18.11 9.09 -6.75
CA THR A 12 -16.91 9.00 -5.93
C THR A 12 -16.31 10.40 -5.96
N THR A 13 -16.69 11.20 -4.97
CA THR A 13 -16.11 12.49 -4.74
C THR A 13 -14.72 12.13 -4.27
N GLU A 14 -13.79 11.99 -5.22
CA GLU A 14 -12.37 11.96 -4.89
C GLU A 14 -12.16 13.19 -4.03
N SER A 15 -11.99 12.95 -2.73
CA SER A 15 -11.70 14.00 -1.78
C SER A 15 -10.53 14.79 -2.39
N PRO A 16 -10.61 16.12 -2.54
CA PRO A 16 -9.53 16.93 -3.09
C PRO A 16 -8.18 16.61 -2.44
N LEU A 17 -8.22 16.11 -1.22
CA LEU A 17 -7.11 15.64 -0.42
C LEU A 17 -6.39 14.41 -0.99
N ARG A 18 -7.06 13.47 -1.67
CA ARG A 18 -6.42 12.29 -2.30
C ARG A 18 -5.26 12.70 -3.20
N LYS A 19 -5.39 13.82 -3.90
CA LYS A 19 -4.42 14.33 -4.89
C LYS A 19 -3.03 14.59 -4.30
N HIS A 20 -2.97 14.83 -2.98
CA HIS A 20 -1.72 15.11 -2.28
C HIS A 20 -1.11 13.87 -1.62
N PHE A 21 -1.71 12.68 -1.81
CA PHE A 21 -1.18 11.41 -1.35
C PHE A 21 -0.82 10.55 -2.55
N SER A 22 0.25 9.76 -2.41
CA SER A 22 0.66 8.79 -3.42
C SER A 22 0.94 7.45 -2.75
N LEU A 23 0.39 6.39 -3.34
CA LEU A 23 0.64 5.01 -2.95
C LEU A 23 1.51 4.35 -4.03
N THR A 24 2.64 3.80 -3.62
CA THR A 24 3.58 3.12 -4.53
C THR A 24 3.99 1.77 -3.97
N LEU A 25 4.16 0.78 -4.85
CA LEU A 25 4.63 -0.55 -4.44
C LEU A 25 6.13 -0.52 -4.14
N VAL A 26 6.53 -1.19 -3.07
CA VAL A 26 7.93 -1.38 -2.66
C VAL A 26 8.23 -2.87 -2.68
N GLY A 27 8.82 -3.34 -3.78
CA GLY A 27 9.01 -4.76 -4.03
C GLY A 27 7.68 -5.53 -4.10
N SER A 28 7.70 -6.81 -3.73
CA SER A 28 6.51 -7.68 -3.72
C SER A 28 5.73 -7.66 -2.39
N GLN A 29 6.24 -6.98 -1.37
CA GLN A 29 5.74 -7.12 0.02
C GLN A 29 5.56 -5.80 0.75
N GLY A 30 5.64 -4.67 0.04
CA GLY A 30 5.55 -3.36 0.65
C GLY A 30 4.73 -2.37 -0.15
N ILE A 31 4.14 -1.42 0.57
CA ILE A 31 3.49 -0.23 0.02
C ILE A 31 4.06 0.99 0.73
N ARG A 32 4.50 1.98 -0.04
CA ARG A 32 4.90 3.30 0.45
C ARG A 32 3.77 4.27 0.22
N LEU A 33 3.37 4.95 1.29
CA LEU A 33 2.52 6.13 1.25
C LEU A 33 3.42 7.36 1.38
N SER A 34 3.27 8.32 0.49
CA SER A 34 3.90 9.65 0.58
C SER A 34 2.86 10.75 0.44
N TRP A 35 3.13 11.93 1.00
CA TRP A 35 2.25 13.08 0.91
C TRP A 35 2.98 14.42 0.91
N GLU A 36 2.33 15.42 0.32
CA GLU A 36 2.86 16.77 0.16
C GLU A 36 2.59 17.62 1.41
N VAL A 37 3.55 17.63 2.34
CA VAL A 37 3.43 18.34 3.63
C VAL A 37 3.05 19.83 3.45
N GLN A 38 3.61 20.49 2.43
CA GLN A 38 3.42 21.92 2.19
C GLN A 38 2.01 22.28 1.70
N HIS A 39 1.32 21.34 1.05
CA HIS A 39 -0.01 21.57 0.48
C HIS A 39 -1.15 21.16 1.42
N LEU A 40 -0.82 20.67 2.63
CA LEU A 40 -1.79 20.14 3.60
C LEU A 40 -1.63 20.76 5.01
N PRO A 41 -1.63 22.10 5.17
CA PRO A 41 -1.37 22.74 6.47
C PRO A 41 -2.42 22.39 7.55
N SER A 42 -3.65 22.06 7.16
CA SER A 42 -4.71 21.62 8.09
C SER A 42 -4.38 20.30 8.81
N LEU A 43 -3.43 19.52 8.29
CA LEU A 43 -3.00 18.25 8.87
C LEU A 43 -1.82 18.42 9.83
N GLN A 44 -1.31 19.63 10.07
CA GLN A 44 -0.27 19.85 11.07
C GLN A 44 -0.70 19.38 12.47
N GLY A 45 0.21 18.69 13.16
CA GLY A 45 -0.05 18.06 14.46
C GLY A 45 -0.88 16.78 14.39
N THR A 46 -1.08 16.20 13.21
CA THR A 46 -1.73 14.88 13.05
C THR A 46 -0.71 13.76 12.84
N ASN A 47 -1.16 12.53 13.03
CA ASN A 47 -0.47 11.32 12.60
C ASN A 47 -1.17 10.72 11.38
N ILE A 48 -0.41 10.29 10.39
CA ILE A 48 -0.93 9.56 9.23
C ILE A 48 -0.81 8.07 9.50
N SER A 49 -1.91 7.34 9.36
CA SER A 49 -2.03 5.89 9.51
C SER A 49 -2.32 5.27 8.15
N LEU A 50 -1.57 4.23 7.80
CA LEU A 50 -1.79 3.36 6.65
C LEU A 50 -2.15 1.97 7.17
N LYS A 51 -3.33 1.47 6.79
CA LYS A 51 -3.81 0.13 7.12
C LYS A 51 -3.99 -0.66 5.82
N ALA A 52 -3.54 -1.91 5.80
CA ALA A 52 -3.81 -2.84 4.71
C ALA A 52 -4.60 -4.03 5.25
N VAL A 53 -5.74 -4.34 4.63
CA VAL A 53 -6.60 -5.48 4.96
C VAL A 53 -6.69 -6.38 3.75
N ASN A 54 -6.41 -7.68 3.91
CA ASN A 54 -6.72 -8.66 2.89
C ASN A 54 -8.22 -9.01 3.01
N PRO A 55 -9.07 -8.74 2.00
CA PRO A 55 -10.49 -9.07 2.09
C PRO A 55 -10.78 -10.56 2.32
N SER A 56 -9.86 -11.44 1.87
CA SER A 56 -9.97 -12.90 2.09
C SER A 56 -9.53 -13.35 3.49
N ASP A 57 -8.83 -12.49 4.24
CA ASP A 57 -8.44 -12.74 5.64
C ASP A 57 -8.41 -11.41 6.41
N PRO A 58 -9.58 -10.88 6.80
CA PRO A 58 -9.67 -9.54 7.40
C PRO A 58 -8.99 -9.42 8.77
N LEU A 59 -8.76 -10.55 9.45
CA LEU A 59 -8.07 -10.60 10.74
C LEU A 59 -6.56 -10.35 10.58
N ALA A 60 -5.98 -10.71 9.44
CA ALA A 60 -4.56 -10.50 9.13
C ALA A 60 -4.27 -9.11 8.53
N TYR A 61 -4.68 -8.05 9.23
CA TYR A 61 -4.36 -6.69 8.79
C TYR A 61 -2.97 -6.23 9.23
N LYS A 62 -2.39 -5.31 8.48
CA LYS A 62 -1.15 -4.60 8.83
C LYS A 62 -1.45 -3.12 8.95
N ARG A 63 -0.76 -2.44 9.86
CA ARG A 63 -0.91 -0.99 10.05
C ARG A 63 0.44 -0.38 10.41
N GLN A 64 0.69 0.81 9.87
CA GLN A 64 1.83 1.65 10.23
C GLN A 64 1.36 3.10 10.38
N THR A 65 1.98 3.83 11.30
CA THR A 65 1.68 5.24 11.55
C THR A 65 2.97 6.06 11.51
N ALA A 66 2.88 7.30 11.05
CA ALA A 66 3.95 8.28 11.11
C ALA A 66 3.40 9.69 11.39
N PRO A 67 4.17 10.58 12.04
CA PRO A 67 3.82 12.00 12.13
C PRO A 67 3.65 12.62 10.75
N PHE A 68 2.67 13.51 10.58
CA PHE A 68 2.39 14.18 9.30
C PHE A 68 3.64 14.90 8.73
N LEU A 69 4.49 15.47 9.58
CA LEU A 69 5.69 16.17 9.14
C LEU A 69 6.76 15.26 8.49
N VAL A 70 6.65 13.93 8.62
CA VAL A 70 7.59 12.99 7.98
C VAL A 70 7.39 12.93 6.46
N GLY A 71 6.17 13.19 5.97
CA GLY A 71 5.88 13.19 4.53
C GLY A 71 5.78 11.80 3.87
N GLN A 72 6.15 10.72 4.57
CA GLN A 72 6.04 9.36 4.05
C GLN A 72 6.04 8.30 5.15
N LEU A 73 5.58 7.10 4.80
CA LEU A 73 5.78 5.88 5.56
C LEU A 73 5.76 4.66 4.62
N THR A 74 6.41 3.57 5.02
CA THR A 74 6.37 2.30 4.29
C THR A 74 5.76 1.22 5.17
N LEU A 75 4.72 0.55 4.67
CA LEU A 75 4.12 -0.63 5.27
C LEU A 75 4.70 -1.87 4.59
N GLY A 76 5.51 -2.64 5.32
CA GLY A 76 6.11 -3.89 4.84
C GLY A 76 5.39 -5.15 5.35
N GLY A 77 5.93 -6.31 4.98
CA GLY A 77 5.43 -7.60 5.46
C GLY A 77 4.08 -8.01 4.88
N LEU A 78 3.71 -7.45 3.72
CA LEU A 78 2.54 -7.87 2.97
C LEU A 78 2.84 -9.18 2.22
N ARG A 79 1.78 -9.94 1.95
CA ARG A 79 1.87 -11.14 1.12
C ARG A 79 2.02 -10.71 -0.34
N PRO A 80 2.96 -11.30 -1.11
CA PRO A 80 3.02 -11.12 -2.55
C PRO A 80 1.73 -11.53 -3.25
N SER A 81 1.49 -10.99 -4.44
CA SER A 81 0.38 -11.36 -5.32
C SER A 81 -1.01 -11.33 -4.63
N THR A 82 -1.18 -10.45 -3.64
CA THR A 82 -2.37 -10.39 -2.79
C THR A 82 -3.04 -9.03 -2.95
N LEU A 83 -4.37 -9.03 -3.08
CA LEU A 83 -5.17 -7.82 -3.11
C LEU A 83 -5.39 -7.34 -1.68
N TYR A 84 -5.14 -6.05 -1.44
CA TYR A 84 -5.38 -5.39 -0.18
C TYR A 84 -6.30 -4.20 -0.38
N GLU A 85 -7.29 -4.08 0.52
CA GLU A 85 -7.98 -2.83 0.75
C GLU A 85 -7.07 -1.96 1.64
N ILE A 86 -6.59 -0.84 1.10
CA ILE A 86 -5.69 0.09 1.77
C ILE A 86 -6.50 1.26 2.30
N THR A 87 -6.47 1.47 3.62
CA THR A 87 -7.07 2.64 4.27
C THR A 87 -5.99 3.61 4.71
N VAL A 88 -6.11 4.87 4.30
CA VAL A 88 -5.28 5.99 4.78
C VAL A 88 -6.11 6.88 5.67
N GLU A 89 -5.61 7.18 6.87
CA GLU A 89 -6.30 8.00 7.88
C GLU A 89 -5.35 9.08 8.42
N ALA A 90 -5.80 10.34 8.46
CA ALA A 90 -5.13 11.38 9.24
C ALA A 90 -5.81 11.49 10.60
N MET A 91 -5.05 11.31 11.68
CA MET A 91 -5.53 11.17 13.05
C MET A 91 -5.16 12.38 13.89
N ARG A 92 -6.16 13.04 14.49
CA ARG A 92 -6.00 14.09 15.50
C ARG A 92 -6.73 13.66 16.77
N ALA A 93 -6.04 13.66 17.91
CA ALA A 93 -6.62 13.31 19.21
C ALA A 93 -7.49 12.02 19.18
N LYS A 94 -6.99 10.97 18.52
CA LYS A 94 -7.64 9.65 18.31
C LYS A 94 -8.84 9.63 17.35
N ALA A 95 -9.24 10.75 16.75
CA ALA A 95 -10.25 10.81 15.71
C ALA A 95 -9.63 10.89 14.31
N ALA A 96 -10.21 10.18 13.35
CA ALA A 96 -9.87 10.35 11.94
C ALA A 96 -10.53 11.61 11.40
N ILE A 97 -9.73 12.59 10.98
CA ILE A 97 -10.22 13.84 10.35
C ILE A 97 -10.22 13.75 8.83
N LEU A 98 -9.53 12.76 8.27
CA LEU A 98 -9.45 12.46 6.85
C LEU A 98 -9.33 10.95 6.72
N LYS A 99 -10.09 10.38 5.80
CA LYS A 99 -10.01 8.97 5.45
C LYS A 99 -10.24 8.77 3.96
N PHE A 100 -9.43 7.91 3.34
CA PHE A 100 -9.72 7.36 2.03
C PHE A 100 -9.27 5.90 1.95
N THR A 101 -9.85 5.18 0.98
CA THR A 101 -9.56 3.77 0.74
C THR A 101 -9.21 3.55 -0.72
N GLU A 102 -8.28 2.64 -0.99
CA GLU A 102 -7.88 2.24 -2.34
C GLU A 102 -7.49 0.75 -2.37
N ASP A 103 -7.84 0.06 -3.45
CA ASP A 103 -7.48 -1.35 -3.62
C ASP A 103 -6.12 -1.46 -4.33
N ILE A 104 -5.17 -2.15 -3.69
CA ILE A 104 -3.83 -2.35 -4.24
C ILE A 104 -3.48 -3.83 -4.24
N LYS A 105 -3.06 -4.32 -5.41
CA LYS A 105 -2.51 -5.67 -5.55
C LYS A 105 -0.99 -5.63 -5.48
N THR A 106 -0.41 -6.35 -4.53
CA THR A 106 1.05 -6.50 -4.43
C THR A 106 1.61 -7.32 -5.60
N LEU A 107 2.87 -7.07 -5.94
CA LEU A 107 3.54 -7.79 -7.02
C LEU A 107 3.77 -9.26 -6.66
N ARG A 108 3.90 -10.11 -7.69
CA ARG A 108 4.43 -11.46 -7.51
C ARG A 108 5.90 -11.37 -7.10
N ILE A 109 6.38 -12.37 -6.35
CA ILE A 109 7.82 -12.56 -6.21
C ILE A 109 8.35 -12.89 -7.60
N ALA A 110 9.27 -12.09 -8.11
CA ALA A 110 10.03 -12.49 -9.28
C ALA A 110 10.78 -13.78 -8.90
N PRO A 111 10.67 -14.87 -9.69
CA PRO A 111 11.51 -16.03 -9.45
C PRO A 111 12.95 -15.55 -9.42
N ARG A 112 13.70 -15.97 -8.39
CA ARG A 112 15.15 -15.78 -8.36
C ARG A 112 15.67 -16.35 -9.68
N LEU A 113 16.25 -15.53 -10.55
CA LEU A 113 16.96 -16.03 -11.72
C LEU A 113 18.12 -16.88 -11.18
N VAL A 114 17.92 -18.19 -11.13
CA VAL A 114 18.96 -19.15 -10.76
C VAL A 114 19.86 -19.36 -11.97
N TYR A 115 20.47 -18.32 -12.53
CA TYR A 115 21.51 -18.48 -13.55
C TYR A 115 22.45 -17.28 -13.55
N MET A 116 23.56 -17.42 -12.83
CA MET A 116 24.87 -16.84 -13.17
C MET A 116 25.95 -17.69 -12.49
N GLY A 117 26.33 -18.78 -13.16
CA GLY A 117 27.69 -19.34 -13.21
C GLY A 117 28.33 -19.93 -11.96
N GLU A 118 28.27 -21.26 -11.83
CA GLU A 118 29.50 -22.04 -11.60
C GLU A 118 29.54 -23.15 -12.65
N LYS A 119 30.63 -23.17 -13.42
CA LYS A 119 30.85 -24.07 -14.54
C LYS A 119 30.94 -25.51 -14.04
N GLU A 120 30.34 -26.43 -14.81
CA GLU A 120 30.70 -27.85 -14.76
C GLU A 120 32.22 -28.01 -14.85
N SER A 121 32.81 -28.68 -13.87
CA SER A 121 34.15 -29.26 -13.98
C SER A 121 33.98 -30.77 -14.05
N THR A 122 33.80 -31.28 -15.27
CA THR A 122 33.90 -32.72 -15.55
C THR A 122 35.35 -33.12 -15.36
N VAL A 123 35.62 -33.84 -14.26
CA VAL A 123 36.91 -34.48 -13.99
C VAL A 123 37.10 -35.61 -15.01
N MET A 124 37.98 -35.40 -15.99
CA MET A 124 38.51 -36.49 -16.80
C MET A 124 39.52 -37.26 -15.95
N THR A 125 39.15 -38.44 -15.46
CA THR A 125 40.08 -39.40 -14.87
C THR A 125 40.78 -40.16 -16.00
N SER A 126 42.06 -39.86 -16.22
CA SER A 126 42.96 -40.73 -16.98
C SER A 126 43.42 -41.86 -16.04
N GLY A 127 42.94 -43.08 -16.29
CA GLY A 127 43.52 -44.29 -15.70
C GLY A 127 44.88 -44.60 -16.32
N SER A 128 45.78 -45.09 -15.47
CA SER A 128 47.16 -45.50 -15.74
C SER A 128 47.26 -46.72 -16.66
#